data_AF-A0A0F0C4T3-F1
#
_entry.id   AF-A0A0F0C4T3-F1
#
_cell.length_a   1.000
_cell.length_b   1.000
_cell.length_c   1.000
_cell.angle_alpha   90.00
_cell.angle_beta   90.00
_cell.angle_gamma   90.00
#
_symmetry.space_group_name_H-M   'P 1'
#
loop_
_entity.id
_entity.type
_entity.pdbx_description
1 polymer ?
#
loop_
_entity_poly.entity_id
_entity_poly.type
_entity_poly.pdbx_seq_one_letter_code
_entity_poly.pdbx_strand_id
1 'polypeptide(L)'
;MSNTNILGNKGAYHATVCAEDGTCWGFNVRDSHGPEFTMDLANMILDFANSEYKKGCPAGYSQTAYNPDAVFDEVRLDMTDYEDETIIIPTGDEIRRPVGKKKIGKYWKKQNVLRIIIDDVPVYENDNGKICRDSEAIIDSMPIWNGGER
;
A
#
# COMPACT_ATOMS: atom_id res chain seq x y z
N MET A 1 8.76 -11.32 -12.36
CA MET A 1 7.74 -10.44 -12.98
C MET A 1 7.65 -9.20 -12.12
N SER A 2 7.52 -8.01 -12.71
CA SER A 2 7.36 -6.75 -11.97
C SER A 2 5.87 -6.50 -11.71
N ASN A 3 5.51 -5.97 -10.54
CA ASN A 3 4.12 -5.68 -10.20
C ASN A 3 3.53 -4.57 -11.09
N THR A 4 2.30 -4.71 -11.57
CA THR A 4 1.49 -3.63 -12.15
C THR A 4 0.49 -3.16 -11.09
N ASN A 5 0.53 -1.90 -10.67
CA ASN A 5 -0.43 -1.39 -9.68
C ASN A 5 -1.81 -1.05 -10.25
N ILE A 6 -2.73 -0.66 -9.37
CA ILE A 6 -4.12 -0.28 -9.70
C ILE A 6 -4.22 0.90 -10.69
N LEU A 7 -3.14 1.66 -10.90
CA LEU A 7 -3.07 2.76 -11.87
C LEU A 7 -2.41 2.32 -13.20
N GLY A 8 -2.02 1.06 -13.35
CA GLY A 8 -1.35 0.52 -14.53
C GLY A 8 0.17 0.78 -14.58
N ASN A 9 0.78 1.25 -13.49
CA ASN A 9 2.22 1.50 -13.46
C ASN A 9 2.98 0.22 -13.13
N LYS A 10 3.92 -0.18 -14.00
CA LYS A 10 4.79 -1.35 -13.81
C LYS A 10 5.95 -1.05 -12.85
N GLY A 11 6.33 -2.03 -12.04
CA GLY A 11 7.42 -1.95 -11.07
C GLY A 11 7.09 -1.10 -9.84
N ALA A 12 5.80 -0.94 -9.51
CA ALA A 12 5.38 -0.12 -8.39
C ALA A 12 4.14 -0.67 -7.71
N TYR A 13 3.97 -0.32 -6.44
CA TYR A 13 2.78 -0.42 -5.62
C TYR A 13 2.09 0.95 -5.52
N HIS A 14 0.82 0.98 -5.11
CA HIS A 14 0.11 2.23 -4.87
C HIS A 14 -0.05 2.47 -3.36
N ALA A 15 0.54 3.56 -2.85
CA ALA A 15 0.38 3.99 -1.48
C ALA A 15 -0.67 5.09 -1.37
N THR A 16 -1.43 5.07 -0.29
CA THR A 16 -2.28 6.16 0.15
C THR A 16 -1.93 6.46 1.60
N VAL A 17 -1.64 7.71 1.91
CA VAL A 17 -1.44 8.18 3.28
C VAL A 17 -2.57 9.09 3.68
N CYS A 18 -3.00 9.04 4.94
CA CYS A 18 -4.09 9.86 5.46
C CYS A 18 -3.71 10.50 6.79
N ALA A 19 -4.25 11.70 7.01
CA ALA A 19 -4.17 12.46 8.24
C ALA A 19 -5.53 12.41 8.97
N GLU A 20 -5.51 12.74 10.25
CA GLU A 20 -6.70 12.71 11.12
C GLU A 20 -7.82 13.66 10.68
N ASP A 21 -7.47 14.74 9.98
CA ASP A 21 -8.44 15.70 9.43
C ASP A 21 -9.16 15.22 8.16
N GLY A 22 -8.83 14.00 7.69
CA GLY A 22 -9.37 13.41 6.47
C GLY A 22 -8.57 13.72 5.20
N THR A 23 -7.49 14.52 5.29
CA THR A 23 -6.60 14.77 4.15
C THR A 23 -5.88 13.48 3.78
N CYS A 24 -6.06 13.01 2.55
CA CYS A 24 -5.38 11.81 2.04
C CYS A 24 -4.63 12.11 0.74
N TRP A 25 -3.44 11.53 0.58
CA TRP A 25 -2.62 11.68 -0.62
C TRP A 25 -2.14 10.31 -1.14
N GLY A 26 -2.31 10.08 -2.45
CA GLY A 26 -1.90 8.85 -3.12
C GLY A 26 -0.67 9.04 -4.02
N PHE A 27 0.24 8.06 -4.01
CA PHE A 27 1.45 8.07 -4.83
C PHE A 27 2.00 6.64 -5.08
N ASN A 28 2.96 6.52 -5.98
CA ASN A 28 3.58 5.23 -6.33
C ASN A 28 4.80 4.95 -5.44
N VAL A 29 4.93 3.70 -4.98
CA VAL A 29 6.10 3.19 -4.25
C VAL A 29 6.75 2.10 -5.09
N ARG A 30 8.05 2.16 -5.38
CA ARG A 30 8.72 1.15 -6.22
C ARG A 30 8.72 -0.23 -5.55
N ASP A 31 8.55 -1.28 -6.34
CA ASP A 31 8.55 -2.66 -5.84
C ASP A 31 9.94 -3.15 -5.37
N SER A 32 11.01 -2.43 -5.75
CA SER A 32 12.38 -2.67 -5.29
C SER A 32 12.58 -2.56 -3.77
N HIS A 33 11.60 -1.98 -3.04
CA HIS A 33 11.58 -1.99 -1.57
C HIS A 33 11.18 -3.36 -0.98
N GLY A 34 10.88 -4.36 -1.82
CA GLY A 34 10.53 -5.72 -1.44
C GLY A 34 9.03 -5.99 -1.46
N PRO A 35 8.60 -7.26 -1.42
CA PRO A 35 7.18 -7.66 -1.41
C PRO A 35 6.53 -7.63 -0.02
N GLU A 36 7.30 -7.28 1.02
CA GLU A 36 6.89 -7.32 2.41
C GLU A 36 6.53 -5.92 2.92
N PHE A 37 5.35 -5.79 3.52
CA PHE A 37 4.95 -4.56 4.19
C PHE A 37 5.35 -4.61 5.66
N THR A 38 6.40 -3.88 6.00
CA THR A 38 6.96 -3.80 7.36
C THR A 38 6.67 -2.44 8.00
N MET A 39 6.84 -2.35 9.33
CA MET A 39 6.70 -1.07 10.03
C MET A 39 7.76 -0.07 9.55
N ASP A 40 8.96 -0.53 9.23
CA ASP A 40 10.04 0.33 8.73
C ASP A 40 9.68 0.93 7.36
N LEU A 41 9.16 0.11 6.44
CA LEU A 41 8.68 0.61 5.15
C LEU A 41 7.51 1.59 5.33
N ALA A 42 6.55 1.27 6.21
CA ALA A 42 5.43 2.15 6.48
C ALA A 42 5.87 3.51 7.06
N ASN A 43 6.83 3.51 7.99
CA ASN A 43 7.42 4.74 8.52
C ASN A 43 8.18 5.52 7.45
N MET A 44 8.96 4.85 6.61
CA MET A 44 9.65 5.50 5.48
C MET A 44 8.66 6.19 4.52
N ILE A 45 7.52 5.57 4.24
CA ILE A 45 6.45 6.14 3.41
C ILE A 45 5.85 7.38 4.08
N LEU A 46 5.57 7.33 5.40
CA LEU A 46 5.05 8.48 6.16
C LEU A 46 6.05 9.63 6.22
N ASP A 47 7.32 9.34 6.46
CA ASP A 47 8.38 10.35 6.54
C ASP A 47 8.56 11.06 5.20
N PHE A 48 8.57 10.30 4.11
CA PHE A 48 8.57 10.85 2.75
C PHE A 48 7.36 11.76 2.53
N ALA A 49 6.15 11.26 2.81
CA ALA A 49 4.93 12.02 2.56
C ALA A 49 4.87 13.32 3.36
N ASN A 50 5.17 13.27 4.66
CA ASN A 50 5.18 14.44 5.53
C ASN A 50 6.31 15.44 5.18
N SER A 51 7.38 14.98 4.53
CA SER A 51 8.45 15.86 4.02
C SER A 51 8.06 16.54 2.71
N GLU A 52 7.57 15.78 1.73
CA GLU A 52 7.25 16.31 0.40
C GLU A 52 5.98 17.16 0.41
N TYR A 53 4.95 16.76 1.14
CA TYR A 53 3.67 17.47 1.15
C TYR A 53 3.79 18.90 1.68
N LYS A 54 4.75 19.15 2.60
CA LYS A 54 5.03 20.49 3.13
C LYS A 54 5.72 21.42 2.13
N LYS A 55 6.24 20.90 1.01
CA LYS A 55 6.88 21.72 -0.03
C LYS A 55 5.86 22.43 -0.92
N GLY A 56 4.59 22.03 -0.86
CA GLY A 56 3.50 22.62 -1.62
C GLY A 56 2.48 21.58 -2.07
N CYS A 57 1.38 22.05 -2.65
CA CYS A 57 0.33 21.18 -3.19
C CYS A 57 0.91 20.22 -4.23
N PRO A 58 0.80 18.89 -4.03
CA PRO A 58 1.31 17.92 -5.00
C PRO A 58 0.69 18.09 -6.38
N ALA A 59 1.46 17.82 -7.42
CA ALA A 59 0.97 17.89 -8.80
C ALA A 59 -0.19 16.90 -9.01
N GLY A 60 -1.27 17.35 -9.66
CA GLY A 60 -2.49 16.57 -9.87
C GLY A 60 -3.40 16.46 -8.64
N TYR A 61 -3.01 17.05 -7.50
CA TYR A 61 -3.87 17.15 -6.32
C TYR A 61 -4.76 18.38 -6.38
N SER A 62 -5.95 18.30 -5.79
CA SER A 62 -6.88 19.43 -5.75
C SER A 62 -6.36 20.53 -4.83
N GLN A 63 -6.14 21.74 -5.36
CA GLN A 63 -5.72 22.88 -4.54
C GLN A 63 -6.75 23.24 -3.46
N THR A 64 -8.04 23.03 -3.70
CA THR A 64 -9.10 23.34 -2.72
C THR A 64 -9.15 22.35 -1.56
N ALA A 65 -8.60 21.15 -1.74
CA ALA A 65 -8.51 20.12 -0.71
C ALA A 65 -7.13 20.04 -0.05
N TYR A 66 -6.17 20.87 -0.50
CA TYR A 66 -4.82 20.87 0.04
C TYR A 66 -4.78 21.53 1.42
N ASN A 67 -4.33 20.80 2.43
CA ASN A 67 -4.09 21.32 3.77
C ASN A 67 -2.58 21.30 4.08
N PRO A 68 -1.86 22.43 4.05
CA PRO A 68 -0.41 22.47 4.31
C PRO A 68 -0.02 22.02 5.74
N ASP A 69 -0.96 22.03 6.68
CA ASP A 69 -0.74 21.63 8.07
C ASP A 69 -1.05 20.15 8.33
N ALA A 70 -1.47 19.39 7.31
CA ALA A 70 -1.76 17.97 7.44
C ALA A 70 -0.51 17.19 7.90
N VAL A 71 -0.71 16.29 8.87
CA VAL A 71 0.30 15.35 9.35
C VAL A 71 -0.24 13.94 9.13
N PHE A 72 0.34 13.22 8.18
CA PHE A 72 -0.07 11.87 7.86
C PHE A 72 0.42 10.91 8.94
N ASP A 73 -0.50 10.09 9.44
CA ASP A 73 -0.26 9.08 10.46
C ASP A 73 -0.83 7.70 10.09
N GLU A 74 -1.50 7.58 8.94
CA GLU A 74 -1.97 6.31 8.39
C GLU A 74 -1.36 6.01 7.02
N VAL A 75 -1.05 4.74 6.76
CA VAL A 75 -0.61 4.23 5.46
C VAL A 75 -1.51 3.08 5.03
N ARG A 76 -1.96 3.10 3.78
CA ARG A 76 -2.46 1.95 3.04
C ARG A 76 -1.55 1.72 1.84
N LEU A 77 -0.94 0.54 1.75
CA LEU A 77 -0.14 0.11 0.60
C LEU A 77 -0.87 -1.01 -0.15
N ASP A 78 -1.27 -0.74 -1.38
CA ASP A 78 -1.82 -1.73 -2.30
C ASP A 78 -0.68 -2.48 -2.99
N MET A 79 -0.44 -3.71 -2.54
CA MET A 79 0.58 -4.61 -3.09
C MET A 79 -0.05 -5.65 -4.02
N THR A 80 -1.27 -5.41 -4.48
CA THR A 80 -1.96 -6.27 -5.43
C THR A 80 -1.39 -6.02 -6.83
N ASP A 81 -1.13 -7.10 -7.56
CA ASP A 81 -0.82 -7.04 -8.98
C ASP A 81 -2.12 -6.97 -9.77
N TYR A 82 -2.16 -6.19 -10.85
CA TYR A 82 -3.35 -5.95 -11.64
C TYR A 82 -3.11 -6.23 -13.12
N GLU A 83 -4.16 -6.63 -13.83
CA GLU A 83 -4.13 -6.79 -15.28
C GLU A 83 -3.71 -5.46 -15.96
N ASP A 84 -2.98 -5.59 -17.07
CA ASP A 84 -2.52 -4.45 -17.88
C ASP A 84 -3.69 -3.73 -18.59
N GLU A 85 -4.81 -4.43 -18.81
CA GLU A 85 -6.02 -3.87 -19.45
C GLU A 85 -7.01 -3.31 -18.41
N THR A 86 -7.51 -2.11 -18.68
CA THR A 86 -8.65 -1.54 -17.95
C THR A 86 -9.95 -2.03 -18.58
N ILE A 87 -10.92 -2.38 -17.73
CA ILE A 87 -12.28 -2.74 -18.14
C ILE A 87 -13.20 -1.58 -17.79
N ILE A 88 -14.02 -1.17 -18.76
CA ILE A 88 -15.07 -0.19 -18.53
C ILE A 88 -16.34 -0.95 -18.14
N ILE A 89 -16.84 -0.69 -16.93
CA ILE A 89 -18.12 -1.26 -16.48
C ILE A 89 -19.30 -0.39 -16.94
N PRO A 90 -20.55 -0.90 -16.91
CA PRO A 90 -21.71 -0.17 -17.44
C PRO A 90 -21.96 1.22 -16.84
N THR A 91 -21.42 1.51 -15.66
CA THR A 91 -21.47 2.84 -15.02
C THR A 91 -20.52 3.85 -15.65
N GLY A 92 -19.62 3.41 -16.53
CA GLY A 92 -18.56 4.23 -17.12
C GLY A 92 -17.25 4.23 -16.33
N ASP A 93 -17.19 3.53 -15.19
CA ASP A 93 -15.98 3.47 -14.38
C ASP A 93 -14.95 2.53 -15.01
N GLU A 94 -13.69 2.96 -14.99
CA GLU A 94 -12.54 2.14 -15.37
C GLU A 94 -12.05 1.33 -14.17
N ILE A 95 -12.05 0.00 -14.30
CA ILE A 95 -11.55 -0.92 -13.28
C ILE A 95 -10.41 -1.78 -13.83
N ARG A 96 -9.43 -2.08 -12.99
CA ARG A 96 -8.44 -3.13 -13.28
C ARG A 96 -8.72 -4.34 -12.41
N ARG A 97 -8.63 -5.53 -13.00
CA ARG A 97 -8.81 -6.78 -12.24
C ARG A 97 -7.52 -7.16 -11.52
N PRO A 98 -7.60 -7.61 -10.27
CA PRO A 98 -6.43 -8.15 -9.57
C PRO A 98 -5.99 -9.48 -10.21
N VAL A 99 -4.68 -9.68 -10.30
CA VAL A 99 -4.06 -10.95 -10.68
C VAL A 99 -3.77 -11.72 -9.39
N GLY A 100 -4.53 -12.80 -9.17
CA GLY A 100 -4.41 -13.60 -7.96
C GLY A 100 -5.08 -12.94 -6.75
N LYS A 101 -4.48 -13.10 -5.56
CA LYS A 101 -5.05 -12.60 -4.31
C LYS A 101 -4.80 -11.10 -4.14
N LYS A 102 -5.81 -10.38 -3.69
CA LYS A 102 -5.69 -8.96 -3.32
C LYS A 102 -4.87 -8.84 -2.03
N LYS A 103 -3.80 -8.04 -2.02
CA LYS A 103 -2.87 -7.93 -0.88
C LYS A 103 -2.70 -6.47 -0.46
N ILE A 104 -3.19 -6.13 0.73
CA ILE A 104 -3.16 -4.76 1.26
C ILE A 104 -2.39 -4.72 2.58
N GLY A 105 -1.42 -3.81 2.67
CA GLY A 105 -0.78 -3.42 3.92
C GLY A 105 -1.47 -2.19 4.51
N LYS A 106 -1.73 -2.19 5.82
CA LYS A 106 -2.20 -1.01 6.57
C LYS A 106 -1.32 -0.76 7.79
N TYR A 107 -0.98 0.49 8.03
CA TYR A 107 -0.25 0.89 9.22
C TYR A 107 -0.87 2.13 9.83
N TRP A 108 -1.08 2.11 11.15
CA TRP A 108 -1.58 3.22 11.93
C TRP A 108 -0.50 3.63 12.93
N LYS A 109 0.11 4.80 12.72
CA LYS A 109 1.29 5.27 13.47
C LYS A 109 0.98 5.54 14.94
N LYS A 110 -0.15 6.19 15.23
CA LYS A 110 -0.55 6.56 16.61
C LYS A 110 -0.77 5.34 17.50
N GLN A 111 -1.44 4.33 16.97
CA GLN A 111 -1.70 3.05 17.63
C GLN A 111 -0.51 2.11 17.52
N ASN A 112 0.40 2.39 16.58
CA ASN A 112 1.57 1.60 16.24
C ASN A 112 1.18 0.13 15.92
N VAL A 113 0.15 0.02 15.06
CA VAL A 113 -0.44 -1.24 14.60
C VAL A 113 -0.17 -1.38 13.10
N LEU A 114 0.38 -2.52 12.68
CA LEU A 114 0.51 -2.92 11.28
C LEU A 114 -0.37 -4.13 11.00
N ARG A 115 -1.12 -4.12 9.90
CA ARG A 115 -1.98 -5.23 9.47
C ARG A 115 -1.77 -5.56 8.00
N ILE A 116 -1.71 -6.84 7.67
CA ILE A 116 -1.75 -7.33 6.30
C ILE A 116 -3.09 -8.03 6.08
N ILE A 117 -3.73 -7.69 4.97
CA ILE A 117 -5.03 -8.19 4.56
C ILE A 117 -4.87 -8.88 3.20
N ILE A 118 -5.34 -10.13 3.10
CA ILE A 118 -5.36 -10.90 1.87
C ILE A 118 -6.82 -11.27 1.56
N ASP A 119 -7.30 -10.97 0.36
CA ASP A 119 -8.70 -11.19 -0.05
C ASP A 119 -9.72 -10.70 0.99
N ASP A 120 -9.47 -9.48 1.48
CA ASP A 120 -10.28 -8.79 2.50
C ASP A 120 -10.31 -9.47 3.89
N VAL A 121 -9.50 -10.52 4.10
CA VAL A 121 -9.30 -11.19 5.40
C VAL A 121 -8.01 -10.67 6.07
N PRO A 122 -8.05 -10.18 7.32
CA PRO A 122 -6.84 -9.91 8.10
C PRO A 122 -6.09 -11.21 8.36
N VAL A 123 -4.83 -11.26 7.99
CA VAL A 123 -4.05 -12.49 8.12
C VAL A 123 -2.76 -12.33 8.91
N TYR A 124 -2.34 -11.09 9.09
CA TYR A 124 -1.25 -10.73 9.99
C TYR A 124 -1.58 -9.41 10.65
N GLU A 125 -1.32 -9.33 11.96
CA GLU A 125 -1.31 -8.10 12.70
C GLU A 125 -0.12 -8.05 13.65
N ASN A 126 0.58 -6.92 13.64
CA ASN A 126 1.52 -6.52 14.67
C ASN A 126 0.90 -5.36 15.42
N ASP A 127 0.39 -5.63 16.62
CA ASP A 127 -0.10 -4.63 17.56
C ASP A 127 0.97 -4.36 18.62
N ASN A 128 1.76 -3.30 18.43
CA ASN A 128 2.78 -2.89 19.39
C ASN A 128 3.78 -4.01 19.77
N GLY A 129 4.19 -4.81 18.78
CA GLY A 129 5.08 -5.96 18.96
C GLY A 129 4.38 -7.26 19.32
N LYS A 130 3.06 -7.25 19.57
CA LYS A 130 2.25 -8.47 19.71
C LYS A 130 1.79 -8.92 18.33
N ILE A 131 2.26 -10.09 17.93
CA ILE A 131 1.90 -10.66 16.64
C ILE A 131 0.69 -11.57 16.80
N CYS A 132 -0.44 -11.15 16.25
CA CYS A 132 -1.61 -12.00 16.08
C CYS A 132 -1.54 -12.61 14.67
N ARG A 133 -1.18 -13.89 14.60
CA ARG A 133 -1.13 -14.66 13.35
C ARG A 133 -2.43 -15.44 13.24
N ASP A 134 -3.12 -15.32 12.11
CA ASP A 134 -3.80 -16.50 11.58
C ASP A 134 -2.74 -17.23 10.73
N SER A 135 -2.41 -18.46 11.10
CA SER A 135 -1.11 -19.11 10.81
C SER A 135 -0.76 -19.33 9.33
N GLU A 136 -1.64 -19.04 8.38
CA GLU A 136 -1.48 -19.43 6.97
C GLU A 136 -0.83 -18.35 6.07
N ALA A 137 -0.85 -17.06 6.41
CA ALA A 137 -0.57 -16.04 5.39
C ALA A 137 0.87 -15.50 5.26
N ILE A 138 1.72 -15.69 6.25
CA ILE A 138 3.15 -15.38 6.03
C ILE A 138 3.75 -16.42 5.08
N ILE A 139 3.35 -17.70 5.22
CA ILE A 139 3.84 -18.79 4.37
C ILE A 139 3.35 -18.62 2.91
N ASP A 140 2.11 -18.17 2.72
CA ASP A 140 1.54 -17.89 1.38
C ASP A 140 2.05 -16.58 0.73
N SER A 141 2.54 -15.63 1.52
CA SER A 141 3.03 -14.33 1.02
C SER A 141 4.54 -14.27 0.80
N MET A 142 5.26 -15.33 1.17
CA MET A 142 6.66 -15.54 0.83
C MET A 142 6.75 -16.08 -0.61
N PRO A 143 7.56 -15.48 -1.50
CA PRO A 143 7.93 -16.17 -2.73
C PRO A 143 8.64 -17.47 -2.32
N ILE A 144 8.13 -18.60 -2.81
CA ILE A 144 8.81 -19.90 -2.63
C ILE A 144 10.19 -19.75 -3.26
N TRP A 145 11.21 -19.58 -2.42
CA TRP A 145 12.59 -19.66 -2.88
C TRP A 145 12.85 -21.14 -3.18
N ASN A 146 12.73 -21.53 -4.44
CA ASN A 146 13.19 -22.82 -4.94
C ASN A 146 14.72 -22.82 -4.93
N GLY A 147 15.28 -22.88 -3.73
CA GLY A 147 16.69 -23.05 -3.48
C GLY A 147 17.12 -24.46 -3.85
N GLY A 148 17.75 -24.58 -5.02
CA GLY A 148 18.70 -25.64 -5.29
C GLY A 148 18.37 -26.48 -6.51
N GLU A 149 19.21 -26.34 -7.54
CA GLU A 149 20.11 -27.44 -7.90
C GLU A 149 21.42 -26.85 -8.45
N ARG A 150 22.50 -27.60 -8.19
CA ARG A 150 23.91 -27.28 -8.47
C ARG A 150 24.26 -27.33 -9.94
#